data_AF-A0A2U0AAL5-F1
#
_entry.id   AF-A0A2U0AAL5-F1
#
_cell.length_a   1.000
_cell.length_b   1.000
_cell.length_c   1.000
_cell.angle_alpha   90.00
_cell.angle_beta   90.00
_cell.angle_gamma   90.00
#
_symmetry.space_group_name_H-M   'P 1'
#
loop_
_entity.id
_entity.type
_entity.pdbx_description
1 polymer ?
#
loop_
_entity_poly.entity_id
_entity_poly.type
_entity_poly.pdbx_seq_one_letter_code
_entity_poly.pdbx_strand_id
1 'polypeptide(L)'
;MHNPDNIPNGSIKDIDGKTCIFYDGYWIKFYVPMEDSLETKKYLIEALTRRLFNHVEHGINMPGDRLEEARKAYEEESDEDLKRVKGAMLAGALFNRGTDIFRELVKLEDQDIKSGRGREMLHECGQYLLEALELGSLVKHRSGEEGIDELWGEPFRAFTIPIESFYESRYIKIAQTMHDIDLISDAMIEAFQDSHFFKGVDALIRQFAGAAKLKCETLRTDPVIFDVWPKFAVACEKLRQVGPLEKNNDSCLACWEADEGHQLIKDGADLITHIARARVSMPKSTRAYIDRCHSYIACRGSAPGLSRVELKSL
;
A
#
# COMPACT_ATOMS: atom_id res chain seq x y z
N MET A 1 14.87 -15.63 -4.45
CA MET A 1 14.50 -16.79 -5.28
C MET A 1 15.08 -16.60 -6.67
N HIS A 2 15.78 -17.60 -7.20
CA HIS A 2 16.33 -17.61 -8.57
C HIS A 2 15.16 -17.72 -9.56
N ASN A 3 15.05 -16.77 -10.49
CA ASN A 3 14.04 -16.79 -11.56
C ASN A 3 14.40 -17.91 -12.56
N PRO A 4 13.57 -18.94 -12.77
CA PRO A 4 13.95 -20.12 -13.57
C PRO A 4 14.28 -19.82 -15.05
N ASP A 5 13.89 -18.65 -15.57
CA ASP A 5 14.06 -18.28 -16.98
C ASP A 5 15.03 -17.11 -17.26
N ASN A 6 15.71 -16.56 -16.23
CA ASN A 6 16.63 -15.41 -16.36
C ASN A 6 16.10 -14.24 -17.24
N ILE A 7 14.80 -13.95 -17.15
CA ILE A 7 14.13 -12.90 -17.92
C ILE A 7 14.60 -11.53 -17.41
N PRO A 8 15.10 -10.62 -18.27
CA PRO A 8 15.54 -9.31 -17.83
C PRO A 8 14.35 -8.41 -17.48
N ASN A 9 14.51 -7.58 -16.45
CA ASN A 9 13.55 -6.54 -16.11
C ASN A 9 13.32 -5.61 -17.32
N GLY A 10 12.07 -5.19 -17.53
CA GLY A 10 11.65 -4.44 -18.70
C GLY A 10 11.26 -5.28 -19.92
N SER A 11 11.40 -6.62 -19.86
CA SER A 11 10.91 -7.50 -20.94
C SER A 11 9.41 -7.36 -21.13
N ILE A 12 8.95 -7.22 -22.38
CA ILE A 12 7.52 -7.09 -22.72
C ILE A 12 7.05 -8.36 -23.43
N LYS A 13 5.87 -8.85 -23.05
CA LYS A 13 5.24 -10.05 -23.64
C LYS A 13 3.72 -9.99 -23.53
N ASP A 14 3.02 -10.51 -24.53
CA ASP A 14 1.58 -10.75 -24.43
C ASP A 14 1.31 -12.07 -23.70
N ILE A 15 0.49 -11.99 -22.66
CA ILE A 15 0.09 -13.12 -21.81
C ILE A 15 -1.43 -13.08 -21.68
N ASP A 16 -2.12 -14.12 -22.14
CA ASP A 16 -3.58 -14.23 -22.12
C ASP A 16 -4.32 -13.00 -22.71
N GLY A 17 -3.77 -12.45 -23.80
CA GLY A 17 -4.33 -11.26 -24.46
C GLY A 17 -4.06 -9.94 -23.73
N LYS A 18 -3.22 -9.94 -22.70
CA LYS A 18 -2.77 -8.76 -21.95
C LYS A 18 -1.28 -8.51 -22.21
N THR A 19 -0.93 -7.34 -22.75
CA THR A 19 0.47 -6.92 -22.84
C THR A 19 1.01 -6.68 -21.43
N CYS A 20 2.10 -7.36 -21.10
CA CYS A 20 2.72 -7.35 -19.79
C CYS A 20 4.19 -6.94 -19.89
N ILE A 21 4.71 -6.35 -18.81
CA ILE A 21 6.11 -6.03 -18.60
C ILE A 21 6.63 -6.79 -17.38
N PHE A 22 7.85 -7.32 -17.46
CA PHE A 22 8.44 -8.15 -16.42
C PHE A 22 9.29 -7.30 -15.46
N TYR A 23 9.03 -7.42 -14.16
CA TYR A 23 9.88 -6.87 -13.09
C TYR A 23 9.93 -7.83 -11.89
N ASP A 24 11.13 -8.14 -11.43
CA ASP A 24 11.41 -8.82 -10.16
C ASP A 24 10.59 -10.11 -9.92
N GLY A 25 10.34 -10.89 -10.97
CA GLY A 25 9.57 -12.15 -10.90
C GLY A 25 8.11 -12.03 -11.33
N TYR A 26 7.62 -10.83 -11.64
CA TYR A 26 6.21 -10.56 -11.89
C TYR A 26 5.98 -10.04 -13.30
N TRP A 27 4.98 -10.62 -13.98
CA TRP A 27 4.41 -10.06 -15.20
C TRP A 27 3.29 -9.09 -14.84
N ILE A 28 3.54 -7.80 -15.05
CA ILE A 28 2.65 -6.70 -14.69
C ILE A 28 2.02 -6.14 -15.96
N LYS A 29 0.74 -5.78 -15.93
CA LYS A 29 0.09 -5.11 -17.06
C LYS A 29 0.90 -3.89 -17.51
N PHE A 30 1.27 -3.89 -18.78
CA PHE A 30 2.01 -2.79 -19.40
C PHE A 30 1.05 -1.65 -19.78
N TYR A 31 1.38 -0.45 -19.34
CA TYR A 31 0.79 0.80 -19.77
C TYR A 31 1.81 1.58 -20.57
N VAL A 32 1.43 1.95 -21.78
CA VAL A 32 2.22 2.85 -22.62
C VAL A 32 2.42 4.17 -21.87
N PRO A 33 3.66 4.62 -21.65
CA PRO A 33 3.92 5.93 -21.08
C PRO A 33 3.26 7.02 -21.91
N MET A 34 2.67 8.00 -21.23
CA MET A 34 2.14 9.18 -21.91
C MET A 34 3.29 10.05 -22.43
N GLU A 35 2.97 10.94 -23.37
CA GLU A 35 3.93 11.93 -23.87
C GLU A 35 4.49 12.78 -22.74
N ASP A 36 5.81 13.01 -22.76
CA ASP A 36 6.51 13.83 -21.77
C ASP A 36 6.25 15.32 -22.02
N SER A 37 5.13 15.80 -21.48
CA SER A 37 4.70 17.20 -21.53
C SER A 37 4.34 17.71 -20.14
N LEU A 38 4.32 19.05 -19.99
CA LEU A 38 3.91 19.69 -18.74
C LEU A 38 2.44 19.40 -18.38
N GLU A 39 1.57 19.31 -19.38
CA GLU A 39 0.17 18.92 -19.23
C GLU A 39 0.04 17.50 -18.67
N THR A 40 0.83 16.56 -19.19
CA THR A 40 0.84 15.18 -18.68
C THR A 40 1.37 15.14 -17.25
N LYS A 41 2.44 15.87 -16.94
CA LYS A 41 2.97 15.99 -15.57
C LYS A 41 1.94 16.57 -14.62
N LYS A 42 1.16 17.57 -15.04
CA LYS A 42 0.03 18.12 -14.28
C LYS A 42 -1.02 17.07 -13.96
N TYR A 43 -1.45 16.34 -14.97
CA TYR A 43 -2.44 15.28 -14.80
C TYR A 43 -1.93 14.22 -13.82
N LEU A 44 -0.67 13.82 -13.94
CA LEU A 44 -0.04 12.85 -13.04
C LEU A 44 0.01 13.36 -11.61
N ILE A 45 0.50 14.58 -11.37
CA ILE A 45 0.55 15.17 -10.03
C ILE A 45 -0.85 15.19 -9.42
N GLU A 46 -1.87 15.70 -10.12
CA GLU A 46 -3.24 15.73 -9.59
C GLU A 46 -3.82 14.34 -9.29
N ALA A 47 -3.49 13.33 -10.08
CA ALA A 47 -3.87 11.94 -9.81
C ALA A 47 -3.12 11.37 -8.58
N LEU A 48 -1.83 11.64 -8.46
CA LEU A 48 -0.98 11.16 -7.37
C LEU A 48 -1.29 11.87 -6.05
N THR A 49 -1.57 13.18 -6.06
CA THR A 49 -2.05 13.95 -4.90
C THR A 49 -3.33 13.32 -4.33
N ARG A 50 -4.29 13.01 -5.22
CA ARG A 50 -5.53 12.33 -4.81
C ARG A 50 -5.24 10.93 -4.27
N ARG A 51 -4.28 10.19 -4.82
CA ARG A 51 -3.88 8.88 -4.30
C ARG A 51 -3.27 9.01 -2.91
N LEU A 52 -2.29 9.91 -2.73
CA LEU A 52 -1.61 10.16 -1.46
C LEU A 52 -2.61 10.42 -0.33
N PHE A 53 -3.44 11.46 -0.46
CA PHE A 53 -4.40 11.84 0.60
C PHE A 53 -5.52 10.82 0.82
N ASN A 54 -5.74 9.88 -0.12
CA ASN A 54 -6.65 8.76 0.08
C ASN A 54 -6.05 7.62 0.91
N HIS A 55 -4.75 7.59 1.14
CA HIS A 55 -4.05 6.49 1.82
C HIS A 55 -3.42 6.88 3.15
N VAL A 56 -3.32 8.17 3.45
CA VAL A 56 -2.76 8.68 4.71
C VAL A 56 -3.86 9.01 5.74
N GLU A 57 -3.43 9.32 6.96
CA GLU A 57 -4.27 9.78 8.07
C GLU A 57 -5.27 10.88 7.63
N HIS A 58 -6.48 10.82 8.19
CA HIS A 58 -7.51 11.83 7.93
C HIS A 58 -7.12 13.18 8.56
N GLY A 59 -7.57 14.27 7.94
CA GLY A 59 -7.39 15.63 8.48
C GLY A 59 -6.06 16.31 8.13
N ILE A 60 -5.11 15.60 7.51
CA ILE A 60 -3.80 16.19 7.17
C ILE A 60 -3.75 16.87 5.79
N ASN A 61 -4.78 16.70 4.96
CA ASN A 61 -4.87 17.34 3.65
C ASN A 61 -5.20 18.84 3.79
N MET A 62 -4.23 19.60 4.28
CA MET A 62 -4.37 21.02 4.58
C MET A 62 -4.22 21.87 3.32
N PRO A 63 -5.08 22.88 3.11
CA PRO A 63 -4.93 23.84 2.01
C PRO A 63 -3.56 24.54 2.00
N GLY A 64 -3.00 24.77 0.81
CA GLY A 64 -1.67 25.38 0.65
C GLY A 64 -1.61 26.86 1.02
N ASP A 65 -2.73 27.57 1.01
CA ASP A 65 -2.86 28.96 1.47
C ASP A 65 -2.77 29.11 2.99
N ARG A 66 -2.92 28.01 3.74
CA ARG A 66 -2.76 27.96 5.20
C ARG A 66 -1.37 27.48 5.65
N LEU A 67 -0.38 27.50 4.75
CA LEU A 67 0.98 27.02 5.03
C LEU A 67 1.59 27.66 6.28
N GLU A 68 1.52 29.00 6.39
CA GLU A 68 2.12 29.72 7.52
C GLU A 68 1.44 29.39 8.86
N GLU A 69 0.11 29.21 8.84
CA GLU A 69 -0.63 28.78 10.03
C GLU A 69 -0.22 27.37 10.47
N ALA A 70 -0.08 26.44 9.51
CA ALA A 70 0.37 25.07 9.78
C ALA A 70 1.81 25.05 10.32
N ARG A 71 2.70 25.86 9.72
CA ARG A 71 4.11 25.97 10.13
C ARG A 71 4.22 26.50 11.56
N LYS A 72 3.56 27.62 11.84
CA LYS A 72 3.51 28.20 13.19
C LYS A 72 2.99 27.18 14.22
N ALA A 73 1.88 26.50 13.90
CA ALA A 73 1.30 25.51 14.81
C ALA A 73 2.27 24.37 15.13
N TYR A 74 3.03 23.90 14.14
CA TYR A 74 4.05 22.85 14.30
C TYR A 74 5.26 23.32 15.13
N GLU A 75 5.76 24.53 14.87
CA GLU A 75 6.93 25.09 15.56
C GLU A 75 6.64 25.40 17.04
N GLU A 76 5.45 25.91 17.35
CA GLU A 76 5.02 26.25 18.72
C GLU A 76 4.64 25.04 19.57
N GLU A 77 4.47 23.85 18.95
CA GLU A 77 4.10 22.65 19.68
C GLU A 77 5.29 22.03 20.42
N SER A 78 5.07 21.68 21.67
CA SER A 78 6.05 21.06 22.57
C SER A 78 5.69 19.63 22.93
N ASP A 79 4.43 19.24 22.83
CA ASP A 79 4.02 17.84 22.97
C ASP A 79 4.38 17.07 21.70
N GLU A 80 5.24 16.04 21.83
CA GLU A 80 5.78 15.30 20.68
C GLU A 80 4.70 14.56 19.87
N ASP A 81 3.65 14.05 20.52
CA ASP A 81 2.57 13.32 19.84
C ASP A 81 1.70 14.28 19.02
N LEU A 82 1.38 15.45 19.58
CA LEU A 82 0.69 16.52 18.87
C LEU A 82 1.58 17.11 17.77
N LYS A 83 2.88 17.28 18.04
CA LYS A 83 3.86 17.84 17.10
C LYS A 83 3.98 16.98 15.86
N ARG A 84 3.98 15.65 16.00
CA ARG A 84 3.93 14.71 14.87
C ARG A 84 2.70 14.95 13.99
N VAL A 85 1.51 15.06 14.58
CA VAL A 85 0.26 15.31 13.83
C VAL A 85 0.31 16.67 13.11
N LYS A 86 0.79 17.70 13.80
CA LYS A 86 0.94 19.04 13.20
C LYS A 86 2.01 19.05 12.10
N GLY A 87 3.07 18.26 12.23
CA GLY A 87 4.06 18.02 11.19
C GLY A 87 3.45 17.36 9.95
N ALA A 88 2.56 16.38 10.15
CA ALA A 88 1.79 15.77 9.06
C ALA A 88 0.85 16.78 8.36
N MET A 89 0.21 17.67 9.13
CA MET A 89 -0.61 18.75 8.59
C MET A 89 0.23 19.77 7.80
N LEU A 90 1.43 20.12 8.30
CA LEU A 90 2.38 20.98 7.61
C LEU A 90 2.87 20.33 6.31
N ALA A 91 3.18 19.04 6.31
CA ALA A 91 3.51 18.29 5.10
C ALA A 91 2.40 18.40 4.05
N GLY A 92 1.14 18.26 4.45
CA GLY A 92 -0.01 18.44 3.57
C GLY A 92 -0.14 19.86 2.99
N ALA A 93 0.06 20.89 3.83
CA ALA A 93 0.01 22.29 3.40
C ALA A 93 1.15 22.63 2.42
N LEU A 94 2.38 22.20 2.71
CA LEU A 94 3.53 22.32 1.82
C LEU A 94 3.29 21.64 0.48
N PHE A 95 2.79 20.41 0.53
CA PHE A 95 2.51 19.62 -0.66
C PHE A 95 1.46 20.30 -1.56
N ASN A 96 0.36 20.78 -0.97
CA ASN A 96 -0.69 21.48 -1.70
C ASN A 96 -0.20 22.83 -2.23
N ARG A 97 0.63 23.56 -1.47
CA ARG A 97 1.26 24.81 -1.92
C ARG A 97 2.16 24.58 -3.14
N GLY A 98 2.98 23.53 -3.12
CA GLY A 98 3.79 23.13 -4.27
C GLY A 98 2.92 22.77 -5.48
N THR A 99 1.83 22.04 -5.26
CA THR A 99 0.86 21.69 -6.32
C THR A 99 0.17 22.91 -6.91
N ASP A 100 -0.16 23.92 -6.10
CA ASP A 100 -0.78 25.17 -6.56
C ASP A 100 0.17 25.98 -7.45
N ILE A 101 1.45 26.11 -7.08
CA ILE A 101 2.46 26.75 -7.92
C ILE A 101 2.61 25.99 -9.25
N PHE A 102 2.64 24.67 -9.19
CA PHE A 102 2.73 23.82 -10.37
C PHE A 102 1.54 24.03 -11.33
N ARG A 103 0.32 24.18 -10.81
CA ARG A 103 -0.87 24.48 -11.64
C ARG A 103 -0.76 25.80 -12.38
N GLU A 104 -0.13 26.80 -11.78
CA GLU A 104 0.12 28.09 -12.43
C GLU A 104 1.25 27.99 -13.47
N LEU A 105 2.31 27.23 -13.17
CA LEU A 105 3.41 26.99 -14.11
C LEU A 105 2.96 26.43 -15.46
N VAL A 106 2.03 25.47 -15.45
CA VAL A 106 1.52 24.83 -16.69
C VAL A 106 0.69 25.79 -17.55
N LYS A 107 0.32 26.97 -17.04
CA LYS A 107 -0.36 28.01 -17.82
C LYS A 107 0.61 28.95 -18.55
N LEU A 108 1.91 28.87 -18.25
CA LEU A 108 2.93 29.71 -18.86
C LEU A 108 3.45 29.08 -20.16
N GLU A 109 3.97 29.93 -21.06
CA GLU A 109 4.68 29.44 -22.24
C GLU A 109 6.04 28.85 -21.86
N ASP A 110 6.53 27.89 -22.63
CA ASP A 110 7.82 27.20 -22.40
C ASP A 110 9.01 28.15 -22.20
N GLN A 111 9.01 29.30 -22.89
CA GLN A 111 10.07 30.31 -22.80
C GLN A 111 10.04 31.04 -21.45
N ASP A 112 8.84 31.26 -20.91
CA ASP A 112 8.61 31.91 -19.61
C ASP A 112 8.89 30.96 -18.45
N ILE A 113 8.73 29.65 -18.66
CA ILE A 113 9.10 28.62 -17.66
C ILE A 113 10.62 28.53 -17.54
N LYS A 114 11.34 28.60 -18.67
CA LYS A 114 12.80 28.46 -18.71
C LYS A 114 13.55 29.72 -18.28
N SER A 115 12.87 30.85 -18.09
CA SER A 115 13.49 32.14 -17.77
C SER A 115 12.70 32.91 -16.70
N GLY A 116 13.30 33.97 -16.13
CA GLY A 116 12.62 34.90 -15.21
C GLY A 116 11.79 34.22 -14.12
N ARG A 117 10.51 34.61 -14.05
CA ARG A 117 9.54 34.23 -13.02
C ARG A 117 9.19 32.73 -13.02
N GLY A 118 9.14 32.07 -14.17
CA GLY A 118 8.79 30.65 -14.23
C GLY A 118 9.87 29.76 -13.62
N ARG A 119 11.16 30.11 -13.79
CA ARG A 119 12.27 29.40 -13.14
C ARG A 119 12.22 29.53 -11.62
N GLU A 120 11.91 30.72 -11.10
CA GLU A 120 11.76 30.97 -9.67
C GLU A 120 10.61 30.15 -9.09
N MET A 121 9.46 30.12 -9.76
CA MET A 121 8.30 29.30 -9.37
C MET A 121 8.62 27.80 -9.38
N LEU A 122 9.37 27.29 -10.37
CA LEU A 122 9.81 25.89 -10.38
C LEU A 122 10.70 25.57 -9.18
N HIS A 123 11.60 26.48 -8.82
CA HIS A 123 12.49 26.32 -7.67
C HIS A 123 11.70 26.30 -6.35
N GLU A 124 10.79 27.27 -6.16
CA GLU A 124 9.91 27.36 -4.98
C GLU A 124 9.02 26.11 -4.85
N CYS A 125 8.42 25.66 -5.95
CA CYS A 125 7.65 24.41 -6.00
C CYS A 125 8.48 23.21 -5.54
N GLY A 126 9.72 23.10 -6.03
CA GLY A 126 10.65 22.04 -5.64
C GLY A 126 10.98 22.07 -4.15
N GLN A 127 11.22 23.24 -3.57
CA GLN A 127 11.50 23.40 -2.14
C GLN A 127 10.33 22.91 -1.27
N TYR A 128 9.10 23.31 -1.60
CA TYR A 128 7.93 22.85 -0.86
C TYR A 128 7.69 21.35 -0.95
N LEU A 129 7.88 20.75 -2.13
CA LEU A 129 7.72 19.30 -2.30
C LEU A 129 8.83 18.50 -1.58
N LEU A 130 10.05 19.02 -1.51
CA LEU A 130 11.14 18.41 -0.76
C LEU A 130 10.87 18.45 0.75
N GLU A 131 10.46 19.61 1.28
CA GLU A 131 10.13 19.73 2.71
C GLU A 131 8.89 18.86 3.07
N ALA A 132 7.89 18.82 2.19
CA ALA A 132 6.75 17.91 2.35
C ALA A 132 7.16 16.44 2.35
N LEU A 133 8.17 16.04 1.56
CA LEU A 133 8.71 14.68 1.56
C LEU A 133 9.40 14.35 2.88
N GLU A 134 10.19 15.28 3.42
CA GLU A 134 10.87 15.11 4.71
C GLU A 134 9.87 14.91 5.86
N LEU A 135 8.89 15.81 5.96
CA LEU A 135 7.82 15.72 6.96
C LEU A 135 6.84 14.59 6.69
N GLY A 136 6.76 14.09 5.45
CA GLY A 136 5.96 12.94 5.03
C GLY A 136 6.24 11.68 5.85
N SER A 137 7.46 11.54 6.37
CA SER A 137 7.86 10.45 7.28
C SER A 137 7.13 10.43 8.63
N LEU A 138 6.52 11.55 9.03
CA LEU A 138 5.71 11.65 10.25
C LEU A 138 4.28 11.12 10.06
N VAL A 139 3.89 10.88 8.81
CA VAL A 139 2.52 10.58 8.42
C VAL A 139 2.28 9.08 8.43
N LYS A 140 1.23 8.65 9.12
CA LYS A 140 0.83 7.24 9.12
C LYS A 140 -0.08 6.91 7.96
N HIS A 141 -0.12 5.62 7.60
CA HIS A 141 -1.19 5.10 6.76
C HIS A 141 -2.55 5.33 7.46
N ARG A 142 -3.64 5.39 6.69
CA ARG A 142 -5.01 5.57 7.21
C ARG A 142 -5.40 4.57 8.30
N SER A 143 -4.81 3.38 8.31
CA SER A 143 -5.04 2.37 9.36
C SER A 143 -4.42 2.73 10.71
N GLY A 144 -3.55 3.74 10.77
CA GLY A 144 -2.76 4.08 11.95
C GLY A 144 -1.47 3.28 12.11
N GLU A 145 -1.15 2.40 11.15
CA GLU A 145 0.11 1.64 11.09
C GLU A 145 1.27 2.48 10.54
N GLU A 146 2.34 1.84 10.05
CA GLU A 146 3.47 2.55 9.47
C GLU A 146 3.07 3.50 8.33
N GLY A 147 3.86 4.56 8.17
CA GLY A 147 3.71 5.50 7.07
C GLY A 147 3.98 4.86 5.71
N ILE A 148 3.45 5.49 4.67
CA ILE A 148 3.75 5.12 3.28
C ILE A 148 4.55 6.26 2.65
N ASP A 149 5.75 6.47 3.17
CA ASP A 149 6.65 7.59 2.82
C ASP A 149 6.88 7.69 1.31
N GLU A 150 6.89 6.56 0.61
CA GLU A 150 7.10 6.51 -0.84
C GLU A 150 6.04 7.29 -1.63
N LEU A 151 4.80 7.37 -1.13
CA LEU A 151 3.72 8.13 -1.78
C LEU A 151 3.96 9.64 -1.75
N TRP A 152 4.75 10.14 -0.79
CA TRP A 152 5.10 11.56 -0.72
C TRP A 152 6.13 11.95 -1.77
N GLY A 153 7.00 11.00 -2.18
CA GLY A 153 8.05 11.25 -3.17
C GLY A 153 7.61 11.02 -4.62
N GLU A 154 6.55 10.25 -4.87
CA GLU A 154 6.05 9.97 -6.22
C GLU A 154 5.67 11.24 -7.01
N PRO A 155 4.93 12.22 -6.46
CA PRO A 155 4.57 13.44 -7.17
C PRO A 155 5.79 14.28 -7.56
N PHE A 156 6.76 14.41 -6.65
CA PHE A 156 8.02 15.10 -6.93
C PHE A 156 8.83 14.39 -8.02
N ARG A 157 8.86 13.05 -8.01
CA ARG A 157 9.50 12.27 -9.09
C ARG A 157 8.78 12.47 -10.42
N ALA A 158 7.46 12.33 -10.48
CA ALA A 158 6.68 12.53 -11.71
C ALA A 158 6.95 13.90 -12.37
N PHE A 159 7.29 14.90 -11.55
CA PHE A 159 7.68 16.22 -12.01
C PHE A 159 9.14 16.30 -12.53
N THR A 160 10.09 15.71 -11.80
CA THR A 160 11.53 15.94 -12.00
C THR A 160 12.23 14.99 -12.96
N ILE A 161 11.63 13.83 -13.27
CA ILE A 161 12.20 12.85 -14.20
C ILE A 161 11.32 12.67 -15.45
N PRO A 162 11.84 12.07 -16.53
CA PRO A 162 11.02 11.72 -17.68
C PRO A 162 9.86 10.80 -17.32
N ILE A 163 8.73 10.94 -18.01
CA ILE A 163 7.50 10.17 -17.71
C ILE A 163 7.73 8.66 -17.89
N GLU A 164 8.54 8.27 -18.86
CA GLU A 164 8.92 6.86 -19.07
C GLU A 164 9.63 6.29 -17.84
N SER A 165 10.64 7.00 -17.31
CA SER A 165 11.35 6.60 -16.09
C SER A 165 10.43 6.61 -14.86
N PHE A 166 9.45 7.51 -14.80
CA PHE A 166 8.42 7.47 -13.77
C PHE A 166 7.57 6.19 -13.85
N TYR A 167 7.16 5.77 -15.06
CA TYR A 167 6.41 4.53 -15.26
C TYR A 167 7.25 3.29 -14.87
N GLU A 168 8.52 3.24 -15.24
CA GLU A 168 9.47 2.21 -14.80
C GLU A 168 9.49 2.10 -13.27
N SER A 169 9.64 3.23 -12.56
CA SER A 169 9.63 3.24 -11.10
C SER A 169 8.35 2.66 -10.51
N ARG A 170 7.19 2.88 -11.16
CA ARG A 170 5.89 2.33 -10.72
C ARG A 170 5.79 0.82 -10.93
N TYR A 171 6.36 0.28 -12.01
CA TYR A 171 6.36 -1.17 -12.20
C TYR A 171 7.17 -1.88 -11.13
N ILE A 172 8.33 -1.33 -10.76
CA ILE A 172 9.13 -1.84 -9.64
C ILE A 172 8.31 -1.83 -8.34
N LYS A 173 7.59 -0.74 -8.05
CA LYS A 173 6.73 -0.67 -6.85
C LYS A 173 5.57 -1.65 -6.87
N ILE A 174 4.95 -1.88 -8.03
CA ILE A 174 3.91 -2.89 -8.18
C ILE A 174 4.49 -4.30 -7.97
N ALA A 175 5.67 -4.60 -8.52
CA ALA A 175 6.34 -5.89 -8.32
C ALA A 175 6.64 -6.14 -6.83
N GLN A 176 7.21 -5.15 -6.14
CA GLN A 176 7.46 -5.18 -4.69
C GLN A 176 6.17 -5.43 -3.90
N THR A 177 5.08 -4.74 -4.27
CA THR A 177 3.77 -4.95 -3.63
C THR A 177 3.24 -6.37 -3.88
N MET A 178 3.36 -6.90 -5.10
CA MET A 178 2.94 -8.26 -5.42
C MET A 178 3.75 -9.30 -4.64
N HIS A 179 5.05 -9.05 -4.46
CA HIS A 179 5.92 -9.87 -3.63
C HIS A 179 5.46 -9.91 -2.17
N ASP A 180 5.18 -8.76 -1.57
CA ASP A 180 4.70 -8.72 -0.18
C ASP A 180 3.33 -9.38 -0.03
N ILE A 181 2.44 -9.27 -1.03
CA ILE A 181 1.17 -10.00 -1.05
C ILE A 181 1.43 -11.51 -0.99
N ASP A 182 2.37 -12.02 -1.79
CA ASP A 182 2.73 -13.43 -1.78
C ASP A 182 3.28 -13.84 -0.41
N LEU A 183 4.25 -13.09 0.15
CA LEU A 183 4.82 -13.35 1.48
C LEU A 183 3.77 -13.41 2.59
N ILE A 184 2.86 -12.43 2.63
CA ILE A 184 1.79 -12.38 3.63
C ILE A 184 0.85 -13.57 3.46
N SER A 185 0.49 -13.88 2.22
CA SER A 185 -0.44 -14.97 1.92
C SER A 185 0.15 -16.34 2.24
N ASP A 186 1.44 -16.56 1.95
CA ASP A 186 2.14 -17.81 2.24
C ASP A 186 2.30 -18.01 3.76
N ALA A 187 2.68 -16.96 4.49
CA ALA A 187 2.76 -17.01 5.95
C ALA A 187 1.40 -17.31 6.61
N MET A 188 0.32 -16.73 6.06
CA MET A 188 -1.04 -17.00 6.51
C MET A 188 -1.46 -18.45 6.20
N ILE A 189 -1.14 -18.98 5.02
CA ILE A 189 -1.43 -20.37 4.65
C ILE A 189 -0.68 -21.34 5.56
N GLU A 190 0.60 -21.10 5.81
CA GLU A 190 1.42 -21.89 6.74
C GLU A 190 0.81 -21.89 8.15
N ALA A 191 0.37 -20.72 8.63
CA ALA A 191 -0.26 -20.59 9.94
C ALA A 191 -1.51 -21.46 10.13
N PHE A 192 -2.24 -21.78 9.05
CA PHE A 192 -3.50 -22.52 9.11
C PHE A 192 -3.49 -23.92 8.47
N GLN A 193 -2.38 -24.36 7.86
CA GLN A 193 -2.30 -25.62 7.08
C GLN A 193 -2.87 -26.84 7.83
N ASP A 194 -2.56 -26.98 9.12
CA ASP A 194 -3.04 -28.09 9.96
C ASP A 194 -4.12 -27.67 10.97
N SER A 195 -4.73 -26.49 10.81
CA SER A 195 -5.66 -25.96 11.83
C SER A 195 -6.95 -26.77 11.86
N HIS A 196 -7.40 -27.11 13.07
CA HIS A 196 -8.68 -27.80 13.26
C HIS A 196 -9.87 -26.84 13.06
N PHE A 197 -9.67 -25.56 13.38
CA PHE A 197 -10.72 -24.54 13.36
C PHE A 197 -10.94 -23.91 11.98
N PHE A 198 -9.90 -23.84 11.14
CA PHE A 198 -9.90 -23.07 9.89
C PHE A 198 -9.64 -23.93 8.65
N LYS A 199 -10.40 -25.02 8.47
CA LYS A 199 -10.22 -25.93 7.33
C LYS A 199 -10.58 -25.26 6.00
N GLY A 200 -9.71 -25.41 5.00
CA GLY A 200 -9.94 -24.91 3.63
C GLY A 200 -9.78 -23.40 3.47
N VAL A 201 -9.26 -22.70 4.49
CA VAL A 201 -9.01 -21.25 4.41
C VAL A 201 -7.93 -20.92 3.38
N ASP A 202 -7.01 -21.86 3.10
CA ASP A 202 -5.94 -21.72 2.13
C ASP A 202 -6.45 -21.36 0.72
N ALA A 203 -7.56 -21.98 0.28
CA ALA A 203 -8.16 -21.67 -1.00
C ALA A 203 -8.69 -20.22 -1.06
N LEU A 204 -9.27 -19.72 0.04
CA LEU A 204 -9.75 -18.35 0.14
C LEU A 204 -8.60 -17.34 0.19
N ILE A 205 -7.52 -17.68 0.91
CA ILE A 205 -6.30 -16.86 0.96
C ILE A 205 -5.68 -16.73 -0.43
N ARG A 206 -5.49 -17.85 -1.14
CA ARG A 206 -4.94 -17.85 -2.52
C ARG A 206 -5.84 -17.06 -3.49
N GLN A 207 -7.15 -17.22 -3.38
CA GLN A 207 -8.10 -16.46 -4.20
C GLN A 207 -7.99 -14.96 -3.94
N PHE A 208 -7.94 -14.55 -2.68
CA PHE A 208 -7.82 -13.16 -2.30
C PHE A 208 -6.47 -12.55 -2.73
N ALA A 209 -5.35 -13.25 -2.50
CA ALA A 209 -4.02 -12.83 -2.93
C ALA A 209 -3.95 -12.65 -4.45
N GLY A 210 -4.49 -13.59 -5.23
CA GLY A 210 -4.58 -13.48 -6.68
C GLY A 210 -5.39 -12.25 -7.14
N ALA A 211 -6.54 -12.00 -6.51
CA ALA A 211 -7.35 -10.82 -6.81
C ALA A 211 -6.65 -9.51 -6.40
N ALA A 212 -5.91 -9.52 -5.28
CA ALA A 212 -5.13 -8.38 -4.81
C ALA A 212 -4.00 -8.02 -5.78
N LYS A 213 -3.25 -9.00 -6.29
CA LYS A 213 -2.21 -8.77 -7.32
C LYS A 213 -2.82 -8.19 -8.61
N LEU A 214 -3.94 -8.73 -9.08
CA LEU A 214 -4.63 -8.19 -10.25
C LEU A 214 -5.13 -6.74 -10.02
N LYS A 215 -5.60 -6.43 -8.81
CA LYS A 215 -5.89 -5.04 -8.42
C LYS A 215 -4.61 -4.19 -8.56
N CYS A 216 -3.47 -4.61 -7.98
CA CYS A 216 -2.25 -3.80 -7.92
C CYS A 216 -1.90 -3.16 -9.26
N GLU A 217 -1.99 -3.94 -10.34
CA GLU A 217 -1.70 -3.46 -11.70
C GLU A 217 -2.87 -2.71 -12.37
N THR A 218 -4.14 -3.02 -12.07
CA THR A 218 -5.31 -2.47 -12.78
C THR A 218 -5.65 -1.05 -12.38
N LEU A 219 -5.71 -0.11 -13.33
CA LEU A 219 -6.12 1.29 -13.11
C LEU A 219 -7.64 1.45 -13.05
N ARG A 220 -8.12 2.51 -12.37
CA ARG A 220 -9.56 2.84 -12.30
C ARG A 220 -10.17 3.21 -13.66
N THR A 221 -9.33 3.64 -14.60
CA THR A 221 -9.72 3.98 -15.97
C THR A 221 -9.82 2.76 -16.88
N ASP A 222 -9.35 1.59 -16.43
CA ASP A 222 -9.40 0.39 -17.24
C ASP A 222 -10.82 -0.19 -17.27
N PRO A 223 -11.36 -0.58 -18.43
CA PRO A 223 -12.69 -1.20 -18.49
C PRO A 223 -12.84 -2.44 -17.61
N VAL A 224 -11.76 -3.23 -17.48
CA VAL A 224 -11.73 -4.46 -16.66
C VAL A 224 -11.85 -4.19 -15.15
N ILE A 225 -11.79 -2.92 -14.70
CA ILE A 225 -11.95 -2.58 -13.28
C ILE A 225 -13.29 -3.08 -12.72
N PHE A 226 -14.34 -3.12 -13.55
CA PHE A 226 -15.66 -3.62 -13.17
C PHE A 226 -15.69 -5.13 -12.91
N ASP A 227 -14.67 -5.87 -13.34
CA ASP A 227 -14.47 -7.28 -12.98
C ASP A 227 -13.46 -7.44 -11.85
N VAL A 228 -12.35 -6.69 -11.90
CA VAL A 228 -11.23 -6.82 -10.95
C VAL A 228 -11.63 -6.32 -9.57
N TRP A 229 -12.25 -5.14 -9.46
CA TRP A 229 -12.57 -4.54 -8.17
C TRP A 229 -13.60 -5.35 -7.39
N PRO A 230 -14.74 -5.80 -7.97
CA PRO A 230 -15.69 -6.62 -7.25
C PRO A 230 -15.10 -7.97 -6.81
N LYS A 231 -14.29 -8.63 -7.67
CA LYS A 231 -13.61 -9.89 -7.29
C LYS A 231 -12.68 -9.70 -6.10
N PHE A 232 -11.90 -8.61 -6.09
CA PHE A 232 -11.02 -8.26 -4.99
C PHE A 232 -11.81 -7.98 -3.69
N ALA A 233 -12.85 -7.16 -3.76
CA ALA A 233 -13.68 -6.81 -2.60
C ALA A 233 -14.37 -8.06 -2.01
N VAL A 234 -15.05 -8.84 -2.85
CA VAL A 234 -15.78 -10.04 -2.43
C VAL A 234 -14.83 -11.13 -1.90
N ALA A 235 -13.64 -11.30 -2.49
CA ALA A 235 -12.65 -12.25 -1.96
C ALA A 235 -12.18 -11.84 -0.55
N CYS A 236 -11.95 -10.55 -0.30
CA CYS A 236 -11.62 -10.02 1.02
C CYS A 236 -12.76 -10.28 2.03
N GLU A 237 -14.00 -9.96 1.64
CA GLU A 237 -15.19 -10.18 2.49
C GLU A 237 -15.37 -11.65 2.85
N LYS A 238 -15.26 -12.56 1.87
CA LYS A 238 -15.35 -14.00 2.10
C LYS A 238 -14.27 -14.49 3.07
N LEU A 239 -13.02 -14.03 2.90
CA LEU A 239 -11.93 -14.41 3.79
C LEU A 239 -12.18 -13.91 5.22
N ARG A 240 -12.66 -12.66 5.39
CA ARG A 240 -12.99 -12.11 6.73
C ARG A 240 -14.16 -12.78 7.42
N GLN A 241 -15.09 -13.35 6.65
CA GLN A 241 -16.25 -14.06 7.18
C GLN A 241 -15.92 -15.49 7.64
N VAL A 242 -14.71 -15.99 7.33
CA VAL A 242 -14.26 -17.29 7.84
C VAL A 242 -14.20 -17.23 9.37
N GLY A 243 -15.07 -18.01 10.00
CA GLY A 243 -15.06 -18.23 11.45
C GLY A 243 -14.56 -19.63 11.80
N PRO A 244 -14.21 -19.85 13.08
CA PRO A 244 -13.84 -21.17 13.56
C PRO A 244 -15.02 -22.15 13.44
N LEU A 245 -14.75 -23.37 12.97
CA LEU A 245 -15.76 -24.42 12.76
C LEU A 245 -16.44 -24.89 14.07
N GLU A 246 -15.72 -24.87 15.18
CA GLU A 246 -16.23 -25.24 16.51
C GLU A 246 -16.06 -24.05 17.45
N LYS A 247 -17.18 -23.50 17.95
CA LYS A 247 -17.19 -22.31 18.84
C LYS A 247 -17.24 -22.65 20.33
N ASN A 248 -17.57 -23.90 20.68
CA ASN A 248 -17.70 -24.33 22.07
C ASN A 248 -16.60 -25.34 22.38
N ASN A 249 -15.59 -24.90 23.13
CA ASN A 249 -14.56 -25.76 23.70
C ASN A 249 -14.28 -25.30 25.12
N ASP A 250 -14.18 -26.23 26.07
CA ASP A 250 -13.86 -25.91 27.46
C ASP A 250 -12.35 -25.66 27.67
N SER A 251 -11.52 -25.87 26.65
CA SER A 251 -10.09 -25.59 26.67
C SER A 251 -9.79 -24.13 26.34
N CYS A 252 -9.15 -23.43 27.27
CA CYS A 252 -8.64 -22.07 27.06
C CYS A 252 -7.74 -21.97 25.81
N LEU A 253 -6.93 -22.99 25.53
CA LEU A 253 -6.03 -22.99 24.37
C LEU A 253 -6.80 -23.09 23.06
N ALA A 254 -7.89 -23.85 23.04
CA ALA A 254 -8.76 -23.96 21.87
C ALA A 254 -9.53 -22.66 21.60
N CYS A 255 -10.06 -22.03 22.65
CA CYS A 255 -10.69 -20.70 22.52
C CYS A 255 -9.69 -19.66 21.99
N TRP A 256 -8.48 -19.66 22.55
CA TRP A 256 -7.39 -18.79 22.07
C TRP A 256 -7.03 -19.06 20.61
N GLU A 257 -6.84 -20.32 20.19
CA GLU A 257 -6.50 -20.67 18.80
C GLU A 257 -7.58 -20.20 17.81
N ALA A 258 -8.85 -20.31 18.21
CA ALA A 258 -9.99 -19.87 17.42
C ALA A 258 -10.08 -18.34 17.33
N ASP A 259 -9.98 -17.63 18.45
CA ASP A 259 -10.11 -16.17 18.49
C ASP A 259 -8.90 -15.47 17.83
N GLU A 260 -7.68 -15.86 18.20
CA GLU A 260 -6.47 -15.29 17.60
C GLU A 260 -6.34 -15.67 16.13
N GLY A 261 -6.70 -16.89 15.74
CA GLY A 261 -6.70 -17.30 14.34
C GLY A 261 -7.65 -16.45 13.51
N HIS A 262 -8.85 -16.18 14.02
CA HIS A 262 -9.82 -15.31 13.35
C HIS A 262 -9.31 -13.86 13.22
N GLN A 263 -8.65 -13.34 14.26
CA GLN A 263 -8.05 -12.01 14.21
C GLN A 263 -6.86 -11.96 13.23
N LEU A 264 -6.01 -12.99 13.20
CA LEU A 264 -4.86 -13.08 12.30
C LEU A 264 -5.29 -13.10 10.82
N ILE A 265 -6.40 -13.78 10.49
CA ILE A 265 -6.99 -13.75 9.15
C ILE A 265 -7.44 -12.34 8.78
N LYS A 266 -8.14 -11.64 9.69
CA LYS A 266 -8.60 -10.27 9.45
C LYS A 266 -7.44 -9.32 9.24
N ASP A 267 -6.43 -9.37 10.09
CA ASP A 267 -5.29 -8.46 10.06
C ASP A 267 -4.46 -8.64 8.77
N GLY A 268 -4.26 -9.88 8.31
CA GLY A 268 -3.56 -10.11 7.05
C GLY A 268 -4.40 -9.70 5.84
N ALA A 269 -5.73 -9.87 5.91
CA ALA A 269 -6.63 -9.36 4.89
C ALA A 269 -6.63 -7.82 4.83
N ASP A 270 -6.58 -7.15 5.98
CA ASP A 270 -6.39 -5.70 6.11
C ASP A 270 -5.07 -5.26 5.49
N LEU A 271 -3.95 -5.89 5.88
CA LEU A 271 -2.62 -5.52 5.39
C LEU A 271 -2.49 -5.69 3.87
N ILE A 272 -2.90 -6.84 3.31
CA ILE A 272 -2.94 -7.05 1.84
C ILE A 272 -3.81 -5.98 1.18
N THR A 273 -4.95 -5.63 1.80
CA THR A 273 -5.83 -4.59 1.27
C THR A 273 -5.15 -3.22 1.25
N HIS A 274 -4.42 -2.87 2.30
CA HIS A 274 -3.69 -1.60 2.41
C HIS A 274 -2.63 -1.49 1.31
N ILE A 275 -1.72 -2.46 1.22
CA ILE A 275 -0.62 -2.43 0.25
C ILE A 275 -1.14 -2.55 -1.18
N ALA A 276 -2.17 -3.37 -1.44
CA ALA A 276 -2.72 -3.52 -2.79
C ALA A 276 -3.43 -2.25 -3.27
N ARG A 277 -4.15 -1.57 -2.36
CA ARG A 277 -4.84 -0.32 -2.69
C ARG A 277 -3.85 0.83 -2.90
N ALA A 278 -2.90 0.97 -1.99
CA ALA A 278 -1.84 1.98 -2.04
C ALA A 278 -0.85 1.72 -3.18
N ARG A 279 -0.64 0.45 -3.59
CA ARG A 279 0.40 -0.01 -4.53
C ARG A 279 1.82 0.31 -4.06
N VAL A 280 2.02 0.19 -2.76
CA VAL A 280 3.29 0.41 -2.09
C VAL A 280 3.38 -0.61 -0.96
N SER A 281 4.57 -1.14 -0.77
CA SER A 281 4.92 -2.05 0.31
C SER A 281 4.81 -1.40 1.70
N MET A 282 4.47 -2.21 2.69
CA MET A 282 4.52 -1.85 4.11
C MET A 282 5.43 -2.88 4.82
N PRO A 283 6.77 -2.70 4.76
CA PRO A 283 7.72 -3.73 5.17
C PRO A 283 7.75 -3.98 6.69
N LYS A 284 7.51 -2.97 7.54
CA LYS A 284 7.49 -3.17 8.99
C LYS A 284 6.21 -3.90 9.40
N SER A 285 5.06 -3.49 8.86
CA SER A 285 3.79 -4.18 9.09
C SER A 285 3.81 -5.60 8.55
N THR A 286 4.40 -5.82 7.36
CA THR A 286 4.57 -7.15 6.77
C THR A 286 5.40 -8.06 7.67
N ARG A 287 6.55 -7.58 8.15
CA ARG A 287 7.39 -8.36 9.07
C ARG A 287 6.67 -8.67 10.38
N ALA A 288 6.06 -7.67 11.00
CA ALA A 288 5.32 -7.85 12.25
C ALA A 288 4.15 -8.85 12.09
N TYR A 289 3.47 -8.83 10.95
CA TYR A 289 2.41 -9.79 10.64
C TYR A 289 2.94 -11.22 10.51
N ILE A 290 4.05 -11.41 9.79
CA ILE A 290 4.69 -12.72 9.62
C ILE A 290 5.15 -13.26 10.99
N ASP A 291 5.76 -12.42 11.84
CA ASP A 291 6.19 -12.80 13.19
C ASP A 291 5.01 -13.27 14.07
N ARG A 292 3.83 -12.64 13.90
CA ARG A 292 2.59 -13.07 14.55
C ARG A 292 2.09 -14.42 14.01
N CYS A 293 2.21 -14.68 12.71
CA CYS A 293 1.90 -15.99 12.13
C CYS A 293 2.80 -17.09 12.72
N HIS A 294 4.10 -16.84 12.83
CA HIS A 294 5.04 -17.79 13.45
C HIS A 294 4.73 -18.02 14.94
N SER A 295 4.40 -16.95 15.67
CA SER A 295 4.01 -17.04 17.08
C SER A 295 2.73 -17.86 17.26
N TYR A 296 1.75 -17.68 16.36
CA TYR A 296 0.53 -18.48 16.35
C TYR A 296 0.83 -19.97 16.15
N ILE A 297 1.70 -20.32 15.18
CA ILE A 297 2.15 -21.70 14.93
C ILE A 297 2.87 -22.30 16.16
N ALA A 298 3.76 -21.54 16.79
CA ALA A 298 4.51 -22.02 17.95
C ALA A 298 3.60 -22.35 19.15
N CYS A 299 2.62 -21.49 19.42
CA CYS A 299 1.67 -21.67 20.51
C CYS A 299 0.71 -22.85 20.27
N ARG A 300 0.17 -23.01 19.04
CA ARG A 300 -0.67 -24.17 18.70
C ARG A 300 0.10 -25.49 18.71
N GLY A 301 1.37 -25.48 18.27
CA GLY A 301 2.24 -26.66 18.25
C GLY A 301 2.74 -27.07 19.64
N SER A 302 2.70 -26.17 20.61
CA SER A 302 3.05 -26.44 22.01
C SER A 302 1.93 -27.15 22.79
N ALA A 303 0.79 -27.47 22.17
CA ALA A 303 -0.26 -28.29 22.76
C ALA A 303 0.21 -29.76 22.87
N PRO A 304 0.59 -30.27 24.05
CA PRO A 304 0.98 -31.66 24.18
C PRO A 304 -0.29 -32.50 24.15
N GLY A 305 -0.49 -33.25 23.07
CA GLY A 305 -1.40 -34.38 22.99
C GLY A 305 -2.87 -34.08 23.35
N LEU A 306 -3.74 -34.16 22.35
CA LEU A 306 -5.11 -34.64 22.54
C LEU A 306 -5.06 -36.08 23.06
N SER A 307 -4.66 -36.27 24.32
CA SER A 307 -5.05 -37.44 25.08
C SER A 307 -6.53 -37.23 25.38
N ARG A 308 -7.33 -38.06 24.72
CA ARG A 308 -8.73 -38.32 25.03
C ARG A 308 -8.79 -38.65 26.52
N VAL A 309 -9.04 -37.66 27.39
CA VAL A 309 -9.49 -37.95 28.74
C VAL A 309 -10.92 -38.43 28.57
N GLU A 310 -11.07 -39.76 28.54
CA GLU A 310 -12.35 -40.42 28.76
C GLU A 310 -12.93 -39.83 30.05
N LEU A 311 -13.99 -39.03 29.91
CA LEU A 311 -14.90 -38.73 31.01
C LEU A 311 -15.57 -40.05 31.41
N LYS A 312 -14.87 -40.85 32.23
CA LYS A 312 -15.52 -41.87 33.05
C LYS A 312 -16.25 -41.15 34.17
N SER A 313 -17.58 -41.10 33.98
CA SER A 313 -18.62 -41.01 34.99
C SER A 313 -18.14 -40.96 36.45
N LEU A 314 -18.37 -39.81 37.10
CA LEU A 314 -18.72 -39.70 38.52
C LEU A 314 -19.88 -38.72 38.65
#